data_AF-A0A086JV95-F1
#
_entry.id   AF-A0A086JV95-F1
#
_cell.length_a   1.000
_cell.length_b   1.000
_cell.length_c   1.000
_cell.angle_alpha   90.00
_cell.angle_beta   90.00
_cell.angle_gamma   90.00
#
_symmetry.space_group_name_H-M   'P 1'
#
loop_
_entity.id
_entity.type
_entity.pdbx_description
1 polymer ?
#
loop_
_entity_poly.entity_id
_entity_poly.type
_entity_poly.pdbx_seq_one_letter_code
_entity_poly.pdbx_strand_id
1 'polypeptide(L)'
;RRIHLFAFDALLSTARLNGRLQFFRLFSGSNSAVLRLAVQLLARVVSDPFSNACGQLARRLGDSVIEEVFKLLVRNLTLRSSTARKQAEQEREQLSVACVDFLRRASAVEDLRFSMRATQIGTFFAAIVKAEERQINWVSADTFDVAVERTWTGREMKFLLLNLSGLERVDVRMKSAFRLLSRMADVLEGHPDHLDAREEHITLAV
;
A
#
# COMPACT_ATOMS: atom_id res chain seq x y z
N ARG A 1 -1.85 -25.38 7.58
CA ARG A 1 -0.48 -24.81 7.43
C ARG A 1 0.27 -25.28 6.17
N ARG A 2 0.21 -26.55 5.74
CA ARG A 2 0.91 -27.04 4.51
C ARG A 2 0.32 -26.57 3.17
N ILE A 3 -0.99 -26.34 3.07
CA ILE A 3 -1.66 -25.96 1.81
C ILE A 3 -1.28 -24.55 1.34
N HIS A 4 -1.07 -23.61 2.27
CA HIS A 4 -0.66 -22.23 1.93
C HIS A 4 0.80 -22.14 1.47
N LEU A 5 1.67 -23.02 1.96
CA LEU A 5 3.06 -23.12 1.50
C LEU A 5 3.12 -23.62 0.05
N PHE A 6 2.28 -24.60 -0.30
CA PHE A 6 2.16 -25.09 -1.68
C PHE A 6 1.63 -24.02 -2.66
N ALA A 7 0.65 -23.21 -2.24
CA ALA A 7 0.18 -22.10 -3.07
C ALA A 7 1.27 -21.03 -3.25
N PHE A 8 2.05 -20.75 -2.21
CA PHE A 8 3.19 -19.83 -2.26
C PHE A 8 4.34 -20.36 -3.12
N ASP A 9 4.68 -21.65 -3.01
CA ASP A 9 5.71 -22.29 -3.83
C ASP A 9 5.27 -22.43 -5.30
N ALA A 10 3.98 -22.62 -5.56
CA ALA A 10 3.41 -22.56 -6.91
C ALA A 10 3.43 -21.13 -7.47
N LEU A 11 3.14 -20.12 -6.63
CA LEU A 11 3.28 -18.69 -6.95
C LEU A 11 4.73 -18.31 -7.29
N LEU A 12 5.69 -18.79 -6.49
CA LEU A 12 7.12 -18.56 -6.67
C LEU A 12 7.67 -19.32 -7.88
N SER A 13 7.18 -20.53 -8.14
CA SER A 13 7.57 -21.33 -9.32
C SER A 13 7.05 -20.73 -10.62
N THR A 14 5.82 -20.21 -10.63
CA THR A 14 5.28 -19.49 -11.80
C THR A 14 5.96 -18.14 -12.02
N ALA A 15 6.35 -17.45 -10.95
CA ALA A 15 7.17 -16.23 -11.02
C ALA A 15 8.59 -16.47 -11.57
N ARG A 16 9.20 -17.62 -11.26
CA ARG A 16 10.56 -17.99 -11.71
C ARG A 16 10.67 -18.29 -13.19
N LEU A 17 9.62 -18.80 -13.84
CA LEU A 17 9.70 -19.31 -15.21
C LEU A 17 9.92 -18.23 -16.28
N ASN A 18 9.79 -16.94 -15.98
CA ASN A 18 9.84 -15.88 -17.00
C ASN A 18 10.85 -14.73 -16.73
N GLY A 19 11.75 -14.83 -15.75
CA GLY A 19 12.82 -13.85 -15.50
C GLY A 19 12.38 -12.41 -15.19
N ARG A 20 11.08 -12.16 -15.17
CA ARG A 20 10.38 -10.94 -14.76
C ARG A 20 9.09 -11.41 -14.11
N LEU A 21 8.83 -11.00 -12.87
CA LEU A 21 7.56 -11.26 -12.19
C LEU A 21 6.41 -10.63 -13.00
N GLN A 22 5.81 -11.41 -13.91
CA GLN A 22 4.52 -11.12 -14.54
C GLN A 22 3.36 -11.42 -13.57
N PHE A 23 3.60 -11.39 -12.26
CA PHE A 23 2.66 -11.83 -11.23
C PHE A 23 1.32 -11.11 -11.35
N PHE A 24 1.32 -9.80 -11.50
CA PHE A 24 0.10 -9.02 -11.73
C PHE A 24 -0.27 -8.86 -13.22
N ARG A 25 0.65 -9.19 -14.15
CA ARG A 25 0.36 -9.18 -15.60
C ARG A 25 -0.52 -10.35 -16.03
N LEU A 26 -0.35 -11.53 -15.43
CA LEU A 26 -1.25 -12.68 -15.66
C LEU A 26 -2.68 -12.39 -15.21
N PHE A 27 -2.85 -11.56 -14.19
CA PHE A 27 -4.15 -11.12 -13.68
C PHE A 27 -4.57 -9.74 -14.23
N SER A 28 -3.90 -9.22 -15.26
CA SER A 28 -4.16 -7.87 -15.77
C SER A 28 -5.56 -7.68 -16.38
N GLY A 29 -6.26 -8.78 -16.66
CA GLY A 29 -7.68 -8.84 -17.01
C GLY A 29 -8.59 -9.56 -16.00
N SER A 30 -8.11 -9.86 -14.78
CA SER A 30 -8.84 -10.66 -13.77
C SER A 30 -9.42 -9.85 -12.62
N ASN A 31 -10.52 -10.39 -12.08
CA ASN A 31 -11.39 -9.90 -11.01
C ASN A 31 -10.62 -9.30 -9.79
N SER A 32 -11.00 -8.09 -9.37
CA SER A 32 -10.46 -7.33 -8.22
C SER A 32 -10.26 -8.20 -6.96
N ALA A 33 -11.18 -9.16 -6.75
CA ALA A 33 -11.16 -10.13 -5.67
C ALA A 33 -9.90 -11.03 -5.66
N VAL A 34 -9.43 -11.49 -6.84
CA VAL A 34 -8.24 -12.36 -6.92
C VAL A 34 -6.98 -11.59 -6.55
N LEU A 35 -6.86 -10.36 -7.06
CA LEU A 35 -5.75 -9.46 -6.73
C LEU A 35 -5.72 -9.14 -5.25
N ARG A 36 -6.89 -8.89 -4.66
CA ARG A 36 -7.02 -8.65 -3.21
C ARG A 36 -6.55 -9.85 -2.40
N LEU A 37 -7.00 -11.07 -2.75
CA LEU A 37 -6.58 -12.29 -2.06
C LEU A 37 -5.07 -12.52 -2.15
N ALA A 38 -4.48 -12.29 -3.33
CA ALA A 38 -3.04 -12.38 -3.52
C ALA A 38 -2.28 -11.42 -2.59
N VAL A 39 -2.69 -10.14 -2.53
CA VAL A 39 -2.09 -9.14 -1.64
C VAL A 39 -2.29 -9.50 -0.17
N GLN A 40 -3.46 -10.01 0.22
CA GLN A 40 -3.72 -10.47 1.60
C GLN A 40 -2.83 -11.65 2.00
N LEU A 41 -2.53 -12.57 1.07
CA LEU A 41 -1.57 -13.65 1.32
C LEU A 41 -0.16 -13.09 1.54
N LEU A 42 0.27 -12.12 0.74
CA LEU A 42 1.55 -11.43 0.95
C LEU A 42 1.59 -10.72 2.32
N ALA A 43 0.52 -10.01 2.68
CA ALA A 43 0.36 -9.35 3.99
C ALA A 43 0.52 -10.34 5.14
N ARG A 44 -0.07 -11.53 4.99
CA ARG A 44 0.05 -12.61 5.98
C ARG A 44 1.48 -13.16 6.08
N VAL A 45 2.21 -13.27 4.96
CA VAL A 45 3.61 -13.72 4.96
C VAL A 45 4.50 -12.72 5.70
N VAL A 46 4.37 -11.42 5.42
CA VAL A 46 5.20 -10.38 6.07
C VAL A 46 4.78 -10.07 7.51
N SER A 47 3.63 -10.58 7.96
CA SER A 47 3.18 -10.49 9.37
C SER A 47 3.97 -11.38 10.32
N ASP A 48 4.77 -12.33 9.79
CA ASP A 48 5.68 -13.16 10.56
C ASP A 48 7.12 -12.92 10.04
N PRO A 49 7.78 -11.83 10.47
CA PRO A 49 9.10 -11.43 9.97
C PRO A 49 10.19 -12.49 10.18
N PHE A 50 10.03 -13.34 11.20
CA PHE A 50 10.98 -14.39 11.55
C PHE A 50 10.75 -15.69 10.77
N SER A 51 9.69 -15.78 9.97
CA SER A 51 9.42 -16.95 9.15
C SER A 51 10.39 -17.08 7.97
N ASN A 52 10.75 -18.33 7.63
CA ASN A 52 11.55 -18.63 6.44
C ASN A 52 10.88 -18.11 5.15
N ALA A 53 9.54 -18.15 5.08
CA ALA A 53 8.79 -17.64 3.93
C ALA A 53 8.99 -16.12 3.75
N CYS A 54 8.89 -15.35 4.84
CA CYS A 54 9.16 -13.90 4.81
C CYS A 54 10.62 -13.62 4.42
N GLY A 55 11.57 -14.31 5.05
CA GLY A 55 12.99 -14.16 4.73
C GLY A 55 13.34 -14.54 3.28
N GLN A 56 12.63 -15.49 2.66
CA GLN A 56 12.81 -15.81 1.25
C GLN A 56 12.15 -14.78 0.33
N LEU A 57 10.96 -14.30 0.69
CA LEU A 57 10.26 -13.24 -0.05
C LEU A 57 11.11 -11.97 -0.10
N ALA A 58 11.57 -11.50 1.06
CA ALA A 58 12.32 -10.25 1.16
C ALA A 58 13.63 -10.31 0.37
N ARG A 59 14.43 -11.37 0.56
CA ARG A 59 15.73 -11.50 -0.11
C ARG A 59 15.65 -11.74 -1.62
N ARG A 60 14.60 -12.41 -2.11
CA ARG A 60 14.52 -12.82 -3.53
C ARG A 60 13.63 -11.91 -4.37
N LEU A 61 12.57 -11.37 -3.78
CA LEU A 61 11.51 -10.69 -4.51
C LEU A 61 11.07 -9.37 -3.87
N GLY A 62 11.74 -8.91 -2.80
CA GLY A 62 11.33 -7.72 -2.04
C GLY A 62 11.05 -6.51 -2.91
N ASP A 63 12.05 -6.08 -3.69
CA ASP A 63 11.94 -4.92 -4.60
C ASP A 63 10.77 -5.07 -5.58
N SER A 64 10.68 -6.22 -6.26
CA SER A 64 9.65 -6.47 -7.24
C SER A 64 8.25 -6.52 -6.64
N VAL A 65 8.08 -7.15 -5.47
CA VAL A 65 6.78 -7.27 -4.81
C VAL A 65 6.30 -5.89 -4.31
N ILE A 66 7.19 -5.12 -3.69
CA ILE A 66 6.87 -3.76 -3.23
C ILE A 66 6.47 -2.89 -4.42
N GLU A 67 7.28 -2.87 -5.48
CA GLU A 67 7.02 -2.07 -6.67
C GLU A 67 5.68 -2.44 -7.33
N GLU A 68 5.39 -3.73 -7.47
CA GLU A 68 4.15 -4.18 -8.09
C GLU A 68 2.91 -3.88 -7.24
N VAL A 69 3.00 -3.93 -5.91
CA VAL A 69 1.87 -3.52 -5.05
C VAL A 69 1.62 -2.01 -5.17
N PHE A 70 2.66 -1.19 -5.23
CA PHE A 70 2.52 0.24 -5.51
C PHE A 70 1.85 0.51 -6.86
N LYS A 71 2.31 -0.17 -7.94
CA LYS A 71 1.69 -0.06 -9.27
C LYS A 71 0.22 -0.49 -9.27
N LEU A 72 -0.09 -1.59 -8.57
CA LEU A 72 -1.46 -2.07 -8.43
C LEU A 72 -2.34 -1.04 -7.76
N LEU A 73 -1.87 -0.44 -6.66
CA LEU A 73 -2.61 0.59 -5.94
C LEU A 73 -2.83 1.83 -6.81
N VAL A 74 -1.81 2.34 -7.50
CA VAL A 74 -1.94 3.45 -8.45
C VAL A 74 -2.98 3.12 -9.52
N ARG A 75 -2.90 1.94 -10.14
CA ARG A 75 -3.85 1.51 -11.18
C ARG A 75 -5.27 1.44 -10.63
N ASN A 76 -5.45 0.85 -9.45
CA ASN A 76 -6.77 0.69 -8.84
C ASN A 76 -7.43 2.04 -8.48
N LEU A 77 -6.64 3.04 -8.09
CA LEU A 77 -7.16 4.38 -7.77
C LEU A 77 -7.37 5.27 -9.00
N THR A 78 -6.62 5.04 -10.08
CA THR A 78 -6.70 5.86 -11.30
C THR A 78 -7.76 5.37 -12.29
N LEU A 79 -8.16 4.10 -12.21
CA LEU A 79 -9.24 3.54 -13.03
C LEU A 79 -10.58 4.21 -12.68
N ARG A 80 -11.03 5.10 -13.57
CA ARG A 80 -12.36 5.71 -13.50
C ARG A 80 -13.38 4.75 -14.10
N SER A 81 -14.31 4.25 -13.29
CA SER A 81 -15.52 3.63 -13.83
C SER A 81 -16.47 4.73 -14.30
N SER A 82 -16.77 4.78 -15.60
CA SER A 82 -17.79 5.67 -16.17
C SER A 82 -19.22 5.27 -15.77
N THR A 83 -19.39 4.09 -15.18
CA THR A 83 -20.64 3.54 -14.67
C THR A 83 -20.39 2.89 -13.30
N ALA A 84 -20.15 3.71 -12.28
CA ALA A 84 -19.85 3.25 -10.93
C ALA A 84 -21.06 2.58 -10.27
N ARG A 85 -21.23 1.28 -10.50
CA ARG A 85 -22.06 0.40 -9.66
C ARG A 85 -21.40 0.38 -8.27
N LYS A 86 -22.14 0.66 -7.19
CA LYS A 86 -21.63 0.68 -5.79
C LYS A 86 -20.68 -0.49 -5.46
N GLN A 87 -20.97 -1.68 -5.99
CA GLN A 87 -20.14 -2.88 -5.87
C GLN A 87 -18.69 -2.68 -6.37
N ALA A 88 -18.50 -2.03 -7.51
CA ALA A 88 -17.18 -1.79 -8.08
C ALA A 88 -16.36 -0.79 -7.23
N GLU A 89 -17.02 0.20 -6.63
CA GLU A 89 -16.38 1.12 -5.70
C GLU A 89 -15.94 0.40 -4.43
N GLN A 90 -16.80 -0.46 -3.88
CA GLN A 90 -16.48 -1.26 -2.70
C GLN A 90 -15.32 -2.23 -2.97
N GLU A 91 -15.28 -2.88 -4.13
CA GLU A 91 -14.17 -3.77 -4.50
C GLU A 91 -12.85 -3.01 -4.66
N ARG A 92 -12.90 -1.82 -5.28
CA ARG A 92 -11.76 -0.91 -5.41
C ARG A 92 -11.24 -0.48 -4.05
N GLU A 93 -12.13 -0.10 -3.14
CA GLU A 93 -11.78 0.22 -1.76
C GLU A 93 -11.09 -0.96 -1.07
N GLN A 94 -11.71 -2.14 -1.09
CA GLN A 94 -11.18 -3.34 -0.44
C GLN A 94 -9.80 -3.76 -0.99
N LEU A 95 -9.55 -3.58 -2.28
CA LEU A 95 -8.23 -3.82 -2.86
C LEU A 95 -7.22 -2.76 -2.42
N SER A 96 -7.61 -1.50 -2.33
CA SER A 96 -6.75 -0.41 -1.87
C SER A 96 -6.32 -0.62 -0.41
N VAL A 97 -7.28 -0.97 0.45
CA VAL A 97 -7.04 -1.36 1.86
C VAL A 97 -6.01 -2.47 1.94
N ALA A 98 -6.20 -3.54 1.17
CA ALA A 98 -5.29 -4.68 1.19
C ALA A 98 -3.87 -4.30 0.78
N CYS A 99 -3.72 -3.44 -0.24
CA CYS A 99 -2.40 -2.95 -0.68
C CYS A 99 -1.70 -2.16 0.44
N VAL A 100 -2.39 -1.23 1.07
CA VAL A 100 -1.81 -0.41 2.13
C VAL A 100 -1.54 -1.23 3.38
N ASP A 101 -2.41 -2.17 3.75
CA ASP A 101 -2.16 -3.08 4.88
C ASP A 101 -0.92 -3.95 4.64
N PHE A 102 -0.73 -4.47 3.43
CA PHE A 102 0.51 -5.15 3.07
C PHE A 102 1.74 -4.24 3.23
N LEU A 103 1.71 -3.03 2.65
CA LEU A 103 2.85 -2.09 2.73
C LEU A 103 3.15 -1.68 4.18
N ARG A 104 2.12 -1.47 5.00
CA ARG A 104 2.25 -1.17 6.42
C ARG A 104 2.89 -2.33 7.17
N ARG A 105 2.42 -3.57 6.97
CA ARG A 105 3.03 -4.76 7.60
C ARG A 105 4.46 -5.02 7.12
N ALA A 106 4.73 -4.82 5.82
CA ALA A 106 6.07 -4.93 5.25
C ALA A 106 7.05 -3.94 5.89
N SER A 107 6.57 -2.83 6.43
CA SER A 107 7.38 -1.85 7.17
C SER A 107 8.00 -2.43 8.45
N ALA A 108 7.49 -3.55 8.97
CA ALA A 108 8.10 -4.25 10.10
C ALA A 108 9.30 -5.13 9.70
N VAL A 109 9.48 -5.41 8.40
CA VAL A 109 10.54 -6.27 7.87
C VAL A 109 11.68 -5.41 7.35
N GLU A 110 12.85 -5.47 7.99
CA GLU A 110 13.98 -4.58 7.69
C GLU A 110 14.40 -4.59 6.21
N ASP A 111 14.56 -5.78 5.64
CA ASP A 111 14.95 -5.96 4.23
C ASP A 111 13.98 -5.28 3.24
N LEU A 112 12.68 -5.25 3.56
CA LEU A 112 11.66 -4.64 2.68
C LEU A 112 11.62 -3.11 2.79
N ARG A 113 12.13 -2.53 3.88
CA ARG A 113 12.19 -1.07 4.06
C ARG A 113 13.06 -0.40 3.02
N PHE A 114 14.16 -1.03 2.63
CA PHE A 114 15.07 -0.52 1.60
C PHE A 114 14.34 -0.40 0.26
N SER A 115 13.59 -1.43 -0.13
CA SER A 115 12.75 -1.43 -1.34
C SER A 115 11.73 -0.28 -1.33
N MET A 116 11.12 0.00 -0.18
CA MET A 116 10.10 1.06 -0.01
C MET A 116 10.67 2.49 -0.08
N ARG A 117 11.99 2.65 -0.03
CA ARG A 117 12.70 3.95 -0.12
C ARG A 117 13.25 4.24 -1.51
N ALA A 118 13.16 3.30 -2.44
CA ALA A 118 13.67 3.50 -3.80
C ALA A 118 13.00 4.71 -4.46
N THR A 119 13.76 5.51 -5.21
CA THR A 119 13.28 6.78 -5.80
C THR A 119 12.01 6.60 -6.65
N GLN A 120 11.91 5.48 -7.38
CA GLN A 120 10.73 5.12 -8.17
C GLN A 120 9.48 4.91 -7.32
N ILE A 121 9.60 4.49 -6.06
CA ILE A 121 8.47 4.35 -5.14
C ILE A 121 7.91 5.73 -4.76
N GLY A 122 8.77 6.74 -4.65
CA GLY A 122 8.34 8.13 -4.42
C GLY A 122 7.40 8.67 -5.50
N THR A 123 7.57 8.26 -6.76
CA THR A 123 6.66 8.69 -7.85
C THR A 123 5.30 8.01 -7.75
N PHE A 124 5.26 6.72 -7.38
CA PHE A 124 4.00 6.03 -7.11
C PHE A 124 3.28 6.61 -5.89
N PHE A 125 4.01 6.93 -4.83
CA PHE A 125 3.46 7.58 -3.64
C PHE A 125 2.72 8.87 -4.00
N ALA A 126 3.36 9.76 -4.76
CA ALA A 126 2.73 11.02 -5.19
C ALA A 126 1.50 10.78 -6.08
N ALA A 127 1.58 9.81 -7.00
CA ALA A 127 0.45 9.44 -7.85
C ALA A 127 -0.74 8.90 -7.04
N ILE A 128 -0.49 8.12 -5.98
CA ILE A 128 -1.52 7.58 -5.09
C ILE A 128 -2.24 8.71 -4.35
N VAL A 129 -1.48 9.59 -3.70
CA VAL A 129 -2.02 10.74 -2.95
C VAL A 129 -2.87 11.62 -3.88
N LYS A 130 -2.38 11.90 -5.09
CA LYS A 130 -3.12 12.71 -6.06
C LYS A 130 -4.36 12.00 -6.62
N ALA A 131 -4.29 10.68 -6.81
CA ALA A 131 -5.44 9.89 -7.23
C ALA A 131 -6.52 9.84 -6.15
N GLU A 132 -6.12 9.77 -4.87
CA GLU A 132 -7.01 9.86 -3.73
C GLU A 132 -7.72 11.23 -3.65
N GLU A 133 -6.98 12.33 -3.81
CA GLU A 133 -7.56 13.69 -3.86
C GLU A 133 -8.65 13.82 -4.93
N ARG A 134 -8.46 13.19 -6.10
CA ARG A 134 -9.38 13.31 -7.25
C ARG A 134 -10.66 12.47 -7.12
N GLN A 135 -10.88 11.74 -6.02
CA GLN A 135 -12.07 10.88 -5.85
C GLN A 135 -13.31 11.66 -5.42
N ILE A 136 -14.35 11.63 -6.27
CA ILE A 136 -15.58 12.45 -6.26
C ILE A 136 -16.28 12.66 -4.88
N ASN A 137 -16.11 11.77 -3.91
CA ASN A 137 -16.85 11.79 -2.63
C ASN A 137 -16.13 12.49 -1.46
N TRP A 138 -15.03 13.22 -1.69
CA TRP A 138 -14.10 13.75 -0.66
C TRP A 138 -14.70 14.62 0.47
N VAL A 139 -15.93 15.12 0.36
CA VAL A 139 -16.60 15.93 1.39
C VAL A 139 -17.29 15.05 2.46
N SER A 140 -17.53 13.76 2.21
CA SER A 140 -18.16 12.89 3.21
C SER A 140 -17.15 12.39 4.25
N ALA A 141 -17.52 12.46 5.53
CA ALA A 141 -16.76 11.87 6.63
C ALA A 141 -16.60 10.34 6.46
N ASP A 142 -17.55 9.70 5.78
CA ASP A 142 -17.59 8.25 5.58
C ASP A 142 -16.74 7.77 4.38
N THR A 143 -16.04 8.69 3.70
CA THR A 143 -15.20 8.34 2.55
C THR A 143 -13.95 7.62 3.01
N PHE A 144 -13.66 6.48 2.38
CA PHE A 144 -12.46 5.69 2.63
C PHE A 144 -11.17 6.47 2.33
N ASP A 145 -10.24 6.39 3.27
CA ASP A 145 -8.90 6.94 3.15
C ASP A 145 -7.90 5.84 2.79
N VAL A 146 -7.12 6.05 1.71
CA VAL A 146 -6.05 5.11 1.33
C VAL A 146 -4.94 5.14 2.37
N ALA A 147 -4.62 6.33 2.90
CA ALA A 147 -3.65 6.54 3.98
C ALA A 147 -2.24 5.94 3.70
N VAL A 148 -1.73 6.11 2.47
CA VAL A 148 -0.41 5.59 2.05
C VAL A 148 0.75 6.21 2.83
N GLU A 149 0.58 7.41 3.37
CA GLU A 149 1.53 8.11 4.26
C GLU A 149 1.83 7.34 5.54
N ARG A 150 1.00 6.35 5.89
CA ARG A 150 1.17 5.49 7.07
C ARG A 150 2.03 4.25 6.82
N THR A 151 2.72 4.21 5.68
CA THR A 151 3.66 3.15 5.30
C THR A 151 5.11 3.62 5.51
N TRP A 152 6.09 2.72 5.42
CA TRP A 152 7.51 3.10 5.53
C TRP A 152 7.92 4.20 4.53
N THR A 153 7.34 4.20 3.33
CA THR A 153 7.57 5.26 2.33
C THR A 153 7.15 6.63 2.86
N GLY A 154 6.08 6.71 3.65
CA GLY A 154 5.61 7.92 4.30
C GLY A 154 6.43 8.36 5.51
N ARG A 155 7.55 7.70 5.84
CA ARG A 155 8.58 8.26 6.74
C ARG A 155 9.60 9.13 6.02
N GLU A 156 9.73 8.99 4.72
CA GLU A 156 10.69 9.78 3.96
C GLU A 156 10.16 11.20 3.78
N MET A 157 10.69 12.13 4.57
CA MET A 157 10.28 13.54 4.55
C MET A 157 10.31 14.13 3.13
N LYS A 158 11.29 13.70 2.32
CA LYS A 158 11.37 14.05 0.89
C LYS A 158 10.08 13.70 0.14
N PHE A 159 9.55 12.48 0.32
CA PHE A 159 8.34 12.05 -0.38
C PHE A 159 7.09 12.77 0.14
N LEU A 160 7.01 13.04 1.45
CA LEU A 160 5.91 13.83 2.01
C LEU A 160 5.92 15.27 1.45
N LEU A 161 7.07 15.96 1.48
CA LEU A 161 7.19 17.36 1.04
C LEU A 161 6.94 17.57 -0.45
N LEU A 162 7.31 16.59 -1.29
CA LEU A 162 7.02 16.62 -2.72
C LEU A 162 5.52 16.66 -3.03
N ASN A 163 4.66 16.22 -2.10
CA ASN A 163 3.20 16.28 -2.26
C ASN A 163 2.60 17.62 -1.84
N LEU A 164 3.33 18.45 -1.09
CA LEU A 164 2.87 19.78 -0.66
C LEU A 164 3.47 20.92 -1.49
N SER A 165 4.36 20.60 -2.43
CA SER A 165 5.08 21.56 -3.26
C SER A 165 4.99 21.20 -4.75
N GLY A 166 5.20 22.18 -5.63
CA GLY A 166 5.15 21.98 -7.08
C GLY A 166 3.75 22.03 -7.70
N LEU A 167 3.67 21.70 -8.99
CA LEU A 167 2.46 21.80 -9.82
C LEU A 167 1.39 20.75 -9.47
N GLU A 168 1.81 19.53 -9.13
CA GLU A 168 0.92 18.43 -8.75
C GLU A 168 0.63 18.37 -7.24
N ARG A 169 0.93 19.45 -6.50
CA ARG A 169 0.69 19.51 -5.06
C ARG A 169 -0.77 19.23 -4.72
N VAL A 170 -0.98 18.70 -3.52
CA VAL A 170 -2.30 18.48 -2.96
C VAL A 170 -2.96 19.82 -2.61
N ASP A 171 -4.28 19.96 -2.83
CA ASP A 171 -5.06 21.10 -2.35
C ASP A 171 -5.08 21.07 -0.82
N VAL A 172 -4.63 22.18 -0.22
CA VAL A 172 -4.48 22.36 1.23
C VAL A 172 -5.79 22.20 2.01
N ARG A 173 -6.95 22.28 1.35
CA ARG A 173 -8.27 22.10 1.96
C ARG A 173 -8.69 20.63 2.03
N MET A 174 -7.92 19.72 1.44
CA MET A 174 -8.26 18.30 1.34
C MET A 174 -7.71 17.52 2.52
N LYS A 175 -8.43 16.47 2.95
CA LYS A 175 -8.03 15.58 4.06
C LYS A 175 -6.62 15.02 3.89
N SER A 176 -6.22 14.69 2.66
CA SER A 176 -4.88 14.19 2.33
C SER A 176 -3.78 15.18 2.70
N ALA A 177 -3.98 16.49 2.52
CA ALA A 177 -2.99 17.50 2.93
C ALA A 177 -2.81 17.52 4.45
N PHE A 178 -3.91 17.45 5.21
CA PHE A 178 -3.86 17.35 6.68
C PHE A 178 -3.14 16.08 7.14
N ARG A 179 -3.45 14.92 6.56
CA ARG A 179 -2.77 13.66 6.93
C ARG A 179 -1.29 13.68 6.61
N LEU A 180 -0.89 14.27 5.48
CA LEU A 180 0.53 14.46 5.15
C LEU A 180 1.23 15.34 6.19
N LEU A 181 0.63 16.46 6.59
CA LEU A 181 1.18 17.37 7.61
C LEU A 181 1.27 16.69 8.98
N SER A 182 0.21 16.00 9.42
CA SER A 182 0.24 15.20 10.65
C SER A 182 1.36 14.17 10.60
N ARG A 183 1.52 13.48 9.46
CA ARG A 183 2.59 12.50 9.29
C ARG A 183 3.98 13.13 9.33
N MET A 184 4.16 14.34 8.79
CA MET A 184 5.42 15.06 8.91
C MET A 184 5.75 15.38 10.37
N ALA A 185 4.75 15.81 11.15
CA ALA A 185 4.92 16.04 12.59
C ALA A 185 5.34 14.76 13.31
N ASP A 186 4.64 13.64 13.07
CA ASP A 186 4.99 12.32 13.63
C ASP A 186 6.46 11.94 13.35
N VAL A 187 6.91 12.16 12.11
CA VAL A 187 8.27 11.84 11.67
C VAL A 187 9.30 12.72 12.39
N LEU A 188 9.01 14.01 12.57
CA LEU A 188 9.90 14.96 13.26
C LEU A 188 9.98 14.68 14.76
N GLU A 189 8.88 14.27 15.38
CA GLU A 189 8.79 13.92 16.79
C GLU A 189 9.32 12.50 17.08
N GLY A 190 9.56 11.70 16.04
CA GLY A 190 10.11 10.35 16.15
C GLY A 190 9.07 9.27 16.51
N HIS A 191 7.77 9.55 16.34
CA HIS A 191 6.70 8.62 16.68
C HIS A 191 6.81 7.30 15.90
N PRO A 192 6.75 6.13 16.57
CA PRO A 192 6.92 4.83 15.93
C PRO A 192 5.75 4.46 15.00
N ASP A 193 6.05 3.77 13.90
CA ASP A 193 5.08 3.49 12.81
C ASP A 193 3.93 2.54 13.17
N HIS A 194 4.12 1.75 14.21
CA HIS A 194 3.17 0.74 14.65
C HIS A 194 2.19 1.27 15.69
N LEU A 195 2.41 2.48 16.22
CA LEU A 195 1.47 3.15 17.09
C LEU A 195 0.64 4.10 16.24
N ASP A 196 -0.52 3.62 15.82
CA ASP A 196 -1.57 4.52 15.31
C ASP A 196 -2.18 5.22 16.53
N ALA A 197 -2.17 6.55 16.57
CA ALA A 197 -2.88 7.29 17.62
C ALA A 197 -4.38 6.89 17.69
N ARG A 198 -4.96 6.37 16.59
CA ARG A 198 -6.32 5.80 16.58
C ARG A 198 -6.45 4.48 17.35
N GLU A 199 -5.39 3.68 17.45
CA GLU A 199 -5.38 2.45 18.26
C GLU A 199 -5.21 2.75 19.76
N GLU A 200 -4.56 3.87 20.11
CA GLU A 200 -4.45 4.34 21.51
C GLU A 200 -5.78 4.84 22.09
N HIS A 201 -6.66 5.42 21.27
CA HIS A 201 -7.96 5.92 21.77
C HIS A 201 -9.01 4.83 22.05
N ILE A 202 -8.81 3.59 21.61
CA ILE A 202 -9.71 2.46 21.96
C ILE A 202 -9.35 1.87 23.32
N THR A 203 -8.14 2.11 23.83
CA THR A 203 -7.68 1.52 25.12
C THR A 203 -7.86 2.44 26.32
N LEU A 204 -8.28 3.69 26.14
CA LEU A 204 -8.54 4.65 27.24
C LEU A 204 -10.03 4.75 27.64
N ALA A 205 -10.87 3.79 27.25
CA ALA A 205 -12.25 3.70 27.69
C ALA A 205 -12.66 2.25 28.00
N VAL A 206 -12.16 1.71 29.11
CA VAL A 206 -12.84 0.68 29.92
C VAL A 206 -12.61 1.02 31.39
#